data_AF-E2S058-F1
#
_entry.id   AF-E2S058-F1
#
_cell.length_a   1.000
_cell.length_b   1.000
_cell.length_c   1.000
_cell.angle_alpha   90.00
_cell.angle_beta   90.00
_cell.angle_gamma   90.00
#
_symmetry.space_group_name_H-M   'P 1'
#
loop_
_entity.id
_entity.type
_entity.pdbx_description
1 polymer ?
#
loop_
_entity_poly.entity_id
_entity_poly.type
_entity_poly.pdbx_seq_one_letter_code
_entity_poly.pdbx_strand_id
1 'polypeptide(L)'
;GSGIKGEVHHVWGNHEFYNFTRLELLNSPLFTGRKYLKHCHPSAHKRSLSRNASLTSRNCESDYLLLQDQTPKDFSTYDFSDETIPTYYDFSPFKGFRFVLLDTFEVSTISYSDTDSPERVAALNILKRHNKNKLLNDCSGLEGKDQRFVSYNGGISNKQMQWLKDVLCRAIDHKEKVVVFGHVPICPEVSVDDCLVWNYQDVLTLLRSSQCVIATLFGHTHQYRHHADEAGIHHLVLPGVVECQPGTNGFMTFDMFAEGMIVHRVGEVPPLTLEYI
;
A
#
# COMPACT_ATOMS: atom_id res chain seq x y z
N GLY A 1 3.47 -32.20 16.11
CA GLY A 1 4.48 -31.16 15.84
C GLY A 1 3.87 -29.82 16.19
N SER A 2 4.55 -29.02 17.01
CA SER A 2 4.15 -27.63 17.28
C SER A 2 4.41 -26.81 16.02
N GLY A 3 3.40 -26.68 15.15
CA GLY A 3 3.48 -25.78 14.01
C GLY A 3 3.83 -24.38 14.50
N ILE A 4 4.76 -23.72 13.80
CA ILE A 4 5.08 -22.32 14.05
C ILE A 4 3.78 -21.53 13.88
N LYS A 5 3.27 -20.95 14.96
CA LYS A 5 2.08 -20.09 14.93
C LYS A 5 2.52 -18.71 14.44
N GLY A 6 2.48 -18.50 13.13
CA GLY A 6 2.61 -17.16 12.54
C GLY A 6 1.27 -16.42 12.57
N GLU A 7 1.30 -15.09 12.65
CA GLU A 7 0.13 -14.27 12.40
C GLU A 7 -0.10 -14.15 10.89
N VAL A 8 -1.36 -14.29 10.46
CA VAL A 8 -1.75 -14.09 9.06
C VAL A 8 -2.24 -12.66 8.91
N HIS A 9 -1.70 -11.93 7.95
CA HIS A 9 -2.18 -10.60 7.57
C HIS A 9 -2.79 -10.66 6.18
N HIS A 10 -4.03 -10.21 6.04
CA HIS A 10 -4.74 -10.18 4.77
C HIS A 10 -4.74 -8.75 4.22
N VAL A 11 -4.31 -8.63 2.97
CA VAL A 11 -4.43 -7.41 2.17
C VAL A 11 -5.61 -7.58 1.21
N TRP A 12 -6.54 -6.63 1.21
CA TRP A 12 -7.78 -6.75 0.43
C TRP A 12 -7.63 -6.27 -0.99
N GLY A 13 -8.17 -7.06 -1.90
CA GLY A 13 -8.21 -6.79 -3.32
C GLY A 13 -9.61 -6.67 -3.89
N ASN A 14 -9.64 -6.52 -5.21
CA ASN A 14 -10.88 -6.49 -5.99
C ASN A 14 -11.73 -7.75 -5.79
N HIS A 15 -11.12 -8.93 -5.65
CA HIS A 15 -11.85 -10.17 -5.41
C HIS A 15 -12.59 -10.18 -4.06
N GLU A 16 -12.00 -9.63 -2.99
CA GLU A 16 -12.71 -9.44 -1.73
C GLU A 16 -13.88 -8.46 -1.91
N PHE A 17 -13.67 -7.31 -2.56
CA PHE A 17 -14.71 -6.29 -2.72
C PHE A 17 -15.82 -6.66 -3.72
N TYR A 18 -15.62 -7.67 -4.57
CA TYR A 18 -16.70 -8.24 -5.38
C TYR A 18 -17.64 -9.14 -4.58
N ASN A 19 -17.21 -9.64 -3.43
CA ASN A 19 -17.95 -10.62 -2.64
C ASN A 19 -18.37 -10.11 -1.26
N PHE A 20 -17.68 -9.10 -0.73
CA PHE A 20 -17.87 -8.60 0.62
C PHE A 20 -17.81 -7.07 0.64
N THR A 21 -18.67 -6.49 1.47
CA THR A 21 -18.57 -5.09 1.84
C THR A 21 -17.35 -4.85 2.72
N ARG A 22 -16.83 -3.63 2.70
CA ARG A 22 -15.76 -3.20 3.61
C ARG A 22 -16.11 -3.41 5.08
N LEU A 23 -17.37 -3.21 5.46
CA LEU A 23 -17.84 -3.45 6.83
C LEU A 23 -17.81 -4.94 7.22
N GLU A 24 -18.19 -5.84 6.30
CA GLU A 24 -18.08 -7.29 6.53
C GLU A 24 -16.62 -7.72 6.69
N LEU A 25 -15.73 -7.23 5.82
CA LEU A 25 -14.28 -7.51 5.91
C LEU A 25 -13.70 -7.02 7.24
N LEU A 26 -14.01 -5.79 7.65
CA LEU A 26 -13.59 -5.19 8.93
C LEU A 26 -14.04 -5.99 10.17
N ASN A 27 -15.19 -6.65 10.08
CA ASN A 27 -15.77 -7.45 11.16
C ASN A 27 -15.38 -8.93 11.08
N SER A 28 -14.69 -9.34 10.02
CA SER A 28 -14.24 -10.71 9.82
C SER A 28 -12.87 -10.99 10.45
N PRO A 29 -12.50 -12.26 10.66
CA PRO A 29 -11.14 -12.65 11.06
C PRO A 29 -10.05 -12.26 10.05
N LEU A 30 -10.43 -11.88 8.82
CA LEU A 30 -9.50 -11.45 7.78
C LEU A 30 -8.91 -10.06 8.08
N PHE A 31 -9.58 -9.23 8.88
CA PHE A 31 -9.03 -7.95 9.29
C PHE A 31 -8.13 -8.06 10.53
N THR A 32 -6.82 -8.20 10.32
CA THR A 32 -5.85 -8.27 11.42
C THR A 32 -5.35 -6.90 11.89
N GLY A 33 -5.64 -5.83 11.15
CA GLY A 33 -5.26 -4.46 11.49
C GLY A 33 -5.79 -3.97 12.84
N ARG A 34 -6.91 -4.52 13.33
CA ARG A 34 -7.56 -4.11 14.58
C ARG A 34 -6.63 -4.10 15.81
N LYS A 35 -5.60 -4.96 15.83
CA LYS A 35 -4.59 -5.01 16.90
C LYS A 35 -3.64 -3.80 16.87
N TYR A 36 -3.42 -3.24 15.69
CA TYR A 36 -2.40 -2.23 15.40
C TYR A 36 -2.97 -0.81 15.33
N LEU A 37 -4.29 -0.67 15.16
CA LEU A 37 -4.97 0.64 15.09
C LEU A 37 -4.84 1.49 16.36
N LYS A 38 -4.66 0.87 17.54
CA LYS A 38 -4.44 1.61 18.80
C LYS A 38 -3.14 2.43 18.82
N HIS A 39 -2.20 2.12 17.92
CA HIS A 39 -0.91 2.81 17.81
C HIS A 39 -0.87 3.81 16.64
N CYS A 40 -1.87 3.77 15.74
CA CYS A 40 -1.88 4.56 14.50
C CYS A 40 -2.51 5.96 14.66
N HIS A 41 -3.29 6.23 15.72
CA HIS A 41 -3.93 7.52 15.96
C HIS A 41 -3.76 8.02 17.42
N PRO A 42 -2.70 8.78 17.73
CA PRO A 42 -2.49 9.33 19.08
C PRO A 42 -3.39 10.51 19.48
N SER A 43 -4.37 10.93 18.69
CA SER A 43 -5.12 12.17 18.94
C SER A 43 -6.62 11.96 19.17
N ALA A 44 -6.95 11.35 20.31
CA ALA A 44 -8.28 11.47 20.94
C ALA A 44 -8.20 11.81 22.44
N HIS A 45 -7.08 12.37 22.90
CA HIS A 45 -6.96 12.86 24.28
C HIS A 45 -6.57 14.35 24.34
N LYS A 46 -7.60 15.16 24.61
CA LYS A 46 -7.61 16.46 25.31
C LYS A 46 -6.33 17.31 25.19
N ARG A 47 -6.39 18.31 24.31
CA ARG A 47 -5.57 19.53 24.43
C ARG A 47 -5.92 20.24 25.75
N SER A 48 -5.08 20.08 26.75
CA SER A 48 -4.89 21.02 27.85
C SER A 48 -3.54 21.69 27.62
N LEU A 49 -3.59 22.96 27.24
CA LEU A 49 -2.43 23.84 27.07
C LEU A 49 -1.63 23.93 28.38
N SER A 50 -0.34 23.60 28.34
CA SER A 50 0.66 24.37 29.09
C SER A 50 2.04 24.24 28.42
N ARG A 51 2.79 25.35 28.51
CA ARG A 51 3.95 25.72 27.71
C ARG A 51 5.26 25.06 28.16
N ASN A 52 6.18 25.03 27.19
CA ASN A 52 7.65 25.02 27.28
C ASN A 52 8.35 23.68 27.54
N ALA A 53 8.94 23.14 26.47
CA ALA A 53 10.30 22.61 26.50
C ALA A 53 10.94 22.70 25.11
N SER A 54 12.08 23.38 25.05
CA SER A 54 13.02 23.40 23.94
C SER A 54 13.65 22.02 23.79
N LEU A 55 13.61 21.43 22.59
CA LEU A 55 14.44 20.30 22.19
C LEU A 55 14.77 20.46 20.70
N THR A 56 16.06 20.58 20.43
CA THR A 56 16.68 20.60 19.12
C THR A 56 16.53 19.23 18.44
N SER A 57 15.72 19.13 17.39
CA SER A 57 15.79 18.03 16.41
C SER A 57 16.36 18.57 15.10
N ARG A 58 17.29 17.81 14.53
CA ARG A 58 17.92 18.12 13.25
C ARG A 58 16.89 18.00 12.13
N ASN A 59 16.96 18.95 11.21
CA ASN A 59 16.05 19.18 10.10
C ASN A 59 15.90 17.94 9.20
N CYS A 60 14.71 17.33 9.23
CA CYS A 60 14.11 16.63 8.09
C CYS A 60 13.30 17.61 7.20
N GLU A 61 13.29 18.91 7.54
CA GLU A 61 12.56 19.95 6.79
C GLU A 61 13.36 20.58 5.64
N SER A 62 14.69 20.48 5.61
CA SER A 62 15.49 21.30 4.68
C SER A 62 15.46 20.84 3.22
N ASP A 63 15.11 19.58 2.96
CA ASP A 63 15.08 19.04 1.59
C ASP A 63 13.64 19.00 1.01
N TYR A 64 12.63 19.36 1.81
CA TYR A 64 11.22 19.28 1.40
C TYR A 64 10.69 20.57 0.75
N LEU A 65 11.42 21.69 0.85
CA LEU A 65 11.02 22.98 0.30
C LEU A 65 11.13 23.07 -1.24
N LEU A 66 11.59 22.01 -1.92
CA LEU A 66 11.65 21.94 -3.39
C LEU A 66 10.53 21.10 -4.04
N LEU A 67 9.61 20.52 -3.27
CA LEU A 67 8.47 19.73 -3.78
C LEU A 67 7.13 20.48 -3.76
N GLN A 68 7.11 21.75 -3.37
CA GLN A 68 5.86 22.50 -3.17
C GLN A 68 5.30 23.22 -4.40
N ASP A 69 5.82 23.01 -5.61
CA ASP A 69 5.32 23.77 -6.79
C ASP A 69 4.88 22.94 -8.00
N GLN A 70 4.64 21.62 -7.85
CA GLN A 70 4.13 20.79 -8.97
C GLN A 70 3.11 19.71 -8.55
N THR A 71 2.32 19.92 -7.50
CA THR A 71 1.16 19.05 -7.23
C THR A 71 -0.02 19.39 -8.16
N PRO A 72 -0.57 18.46 -8.95
CA PRO A 72 -1.95 18.58 -9.39
C PRO A 72 -2.85 18.64 -8.16
N LYS A 73 -3.53 19.77 -7.96
CA LYS A 73 -4.43 20.04 -6.81
C LYS A 73 -5.76 19.26 -6.92
N ASP A 74 -5.73 17.92 -6.88
CA ASP A 74 -6.94 17.13 -7.19
C ASP A 74 -7.39 16.13 -6.12
N PHE A 75 -6.51 15.73 -5.19
CA PHE A 75 -6.88 14.83 -4.09
C PHE A 75 -7.12 15.56 -2.75
N SER A 76 -6.90 16.89 -2.71
CA SER A 76 -6.76 17.70 -1.49
C SER A 76 -8.06 18.09 -0.77
N THR A 77 -9.23 17.55 -1.13
CA THR A 77 -10.52 18.09 -0.63
C THR A 77 -11.44 17.10 0.07
N TYR A 78 -11.03 15.86 0.33
CA TYR A 78 -11.94 14.88 0.91
C TYR A 78 -11.43 14.34 2.25
N ASP A 79 -11.96 14.93 3.32
CA ASP A 79 -11.85 14.47 4.70
C ASP A 79 -12.92 13.39 4.92
N PHE A 80 -12.50 12.13 4.87
CA PHE A 80 -13.35 10.99 5.20
C PHE A 80 -13.75 11.10 6.68
N SER A 81 -15.06 11.00 6.98
CA SER A 81 -15.59 11.18 8.33
C SER A 81 -14.76 10.40 9.38
N ASP A 82 -14.54 11.02 10.53
CA ASP A 82 -13.71 10.53 11.65
C ASP A 82 -14.18 9.18 12.25
N GLU A 83 -15.24 8.59 11.70
CA GLU A 83 -15.92 7.38 12.18
C GLU A 83 -15.53 6.09 11.44
N THR A 84 -14.74 6.16 10.35
CA THR A 84 -14.31 4.93 9.64
C THR A 84 -13.01 4.37 10.20
N ILE A 85 -13.07 3.13 10.69
CA ILE A 85 -11.90 2.34 11.12
C ILE A 85 -10.88 2.29 9.96
N PRO A 86 -9.63 2.78 10.14
CA PRO A 86 -8.60 2.65 9.11
C PRO A 86 -8.33 1.20 8.78
N THR A 87 -8.12 0.92 7.50
CA THR A 87 -7.89 -0.43 6.95
C THR A 87 -6.44 -0.67 6.55
N TYR A 88 -5.60 0.35 6.69
CA TYR A 88 -4.16 0.32 6.59
C TYR A 88 -3.54 0.43 7.99
N TYR A 89 -2.37 -0.16 8.18
CA TYR A 89 -1.67 -0.20 9.47
C TYR A 89 -0.21 -0.58 9.31
N ASP A 90 0.59 -0.33 10.34
CA ASP A 90 1.98 -0.75 10.41
C ASP A 90 2.29 -1.51 11.71
N PHE A 91 3.33 -2.34 11.68
CA PHE A 91 3.85 -3.01 12.87
C PHE A 91 5.32 -3.42 12.70
N SER A 92 6.01 -3.66 13.81
CA SER A 92 7.37 -4.23 13.79
C SER A 92 7.30 -5.73 14.05
N PRO A 93 7.58 -6.59 13.05
CA PRO A 93 7.61 -8.04 13.27
C PRO A 93 8.82 -8.47 14.10
N PHE A 94 9.94 -7.76 13.98
CA PHE A 94 11.19 -7.97 14.72
C PHE A 94 12.05 -6.70 14.67
N LYS A 95 13.01 -6.59 15.60
CA LYS A 95 13.85 -5.40 15.78
C LYS A 95 14.52 -4.98 14.47
N GLY A 96 14.41 -3.69 14.14
CA GLY A 96 15.03 -3.11 12.96
C GLY A 96 14.20 -3.22 11.69
N PHE A 97 12.98 -3.78 11.77
CA PHE A 97 12.07 -3.90 10.62
C PHE A 97 10.69 -3.37 10.95
N ARG A 98 10.04 -2.81 9.93
CA ARG A 98 8.65 -2.36 9.96
C ARG A 98 7.91 -2.83 8.72
N PHE A 99 6.76 -3.45 8.94
CA PHE A 99 5.85 -3.84 7.88
C PHE A 99 4.72 -2.82 7.83
N VAL A 100 4.42 -2.36 6.61
CA VAL A 100 3.40 -1.34 6.33
C VAL A 100 2.40 -1.94 5.36
N LEU A 101 1.13 -2.04 5.75
CA LEU A 101 0.07 -2.58 4.92
C LEU A 101 -0.81 -1.44 4.44
N LEU A 102 -0.81 -1.22 3.14
CA LEU A 102 -1.61 -0.21 2.45
C LEU A 102 -2.96 -0.79 2.04
N ASP A 103 -3.97 0.07 2.08
CA ASP A 103 -5.25 -0.16 1.43
C ASP A 103 -5.27 0.54 0.08
N THR A 104 -4.96 -0.22 -0.97
CA THR A 104 -4.95 0.24 -2.36
C THR A 104 -6.34 0.41 -2.97
N PHE A 105 -7.41 0.14 -2.21
CA PHE A 105 -8.82 0.31 -2.60
C PHE A 105 -9.57 1.28 -1.68
N GLU A 106 -8.86 2.04 -0.85
CA GLU A 106 -9.46 3.09 -0.02
C GLU A 106 -10.20 4.09 -0.91
N VAL A 107 -9.56 4.59 -1.98
CA VAL A 107 -10.24 5.34 -3.03
C VAL A 107 -10.61 4.40 -4.16
N SER A 108 -11.82 3.83 -4.17
CA SER A 108 -12.26 2.96 -5.27
C SER A 108 -13.76 2.98 -5.49
N THR A 109 -14.18 2.49 -6.66
CA THR A 109 -15.60 2.39 -7.03
C THR A 109 -16.24 1.08 -6.58
N ILE A 110 -15.47 0.14 -6.02
CA ILE A 110 -15.95 -1.21 -5.69
C ILE A 110 -15.94 -1.49 -4.18
N SER A 111 -15.18 -0.74 -3.37
CA SER A 111 -15.06 -1.02 -1.94
C SER A 111 -16.23 -0.48 -1.08
N TYR A 112 -17.16 0.24 -1.69
CA TYR A 112 -18.31 0.86 -1.02
C TYR A 112 -19.63 0.34 -1.58
N SER A 113 -20.45 -0.24 -0.70
CA SER A 113 -21.74 -0.84 -1.04
C SER A 113 -22.84 0.20 -1.29
N ASP A 114 -22.78 1.34 -0.60
CA ASP A 114 -23.70 2.45 -0.83
C ASP A 114 -23.27 3.23 -2.07
N THR A 115 -24.15 3.24 -3.08
CA THR A 115 -23.91 3.91 -4.36
C THR A 115 -23.78 5.42 -4.24
N ASP A 116 -24.39 5.99 -3.20
CA ASP A 116 -24.44 7.44 -2.97
C ASP A 116 -23.46 7.89 -1.89
N SER A 117 -22.65 6.96 -1.34
CA SER A 117 -21.59 7.32 -0.40
C SER A 117 -20.64 8.37 -1.00
N PRO A 118 -20.34 9.45 -0.25
CA PRO A 118 -19.44 10.51 -0.73
C PRO A 118 -18.10 9.97 -1.26
N GLU A 119 -17.59 8.91 -0.63
CA GLU A 119 -16.36 8.22 -0.98
C GLU A 119 -16.42 7.58 -2.37
N ARG A 120 -17.48 6.82 -2.62
CA ARG A 120 -17.69 6.16 -3.90
C ARG A 120 -17.94 7.18 -5.00
N VAL A 121 -18.71 8.23 -4.72
CA VAL A 121 -18.98 9.33 -5.67
C VAL A 121 -17.68 10.04 -6.04
N ALA A 122 -16.82 10.34 -5.05
CA ALA A 122 -15.51 10.94 -5.30
C ALA A 122 -14.62 10.01 -6.16
N ALA A 123 -14.54 8.72 -5.84
CA ALA A 123 -13.78 7.74 -6.62
C ALA A 123 -14.32 7.61 -8.05
N LEU A 124 -15.65 7.59 -8.24
CA LEU A 124 -16.30 7.59 -9.56
C LEU A 124 -15.96 8.84 -10.36
N ASN A 125 -15.91 10.01 -9.73
CA ASN A 125 -15.55 11.26 -10.39
C ASN A 125 -14.10 11.24 -10.87
N ILE A 126 -13.16 10.74 -10.06
CA ILE A 126 -11.76 10.54 -10.47
C ILE A 126 -11.70 9.58 -11.66
N LEU A 127 -12.27 8.39 -11.51
CA LEU A 127 -12.25 7.36 -12.54
C LEU A 127 -12.83 7.84 -13.87
N LYS A 128 -13.99 8.52 -13.84
CA LYS A 128 -14.68 9.02 -15.05
C LYS A 128 -13.97 10.20 -15.70
N ARG A 129 -13.01 10.88 -15.06
CA ARG A 129 -12.19 11.90 -15.73
C ARG A 129 -11.27 11.27 -16.76
N HIS A 130 -10.71 10.11 -16.44
CA HIS A 130 -9.76 9.38 -17.27
C HIS A 130 -10.46 8.34 -18.16
N ASN A 131 -11.35 7.53 -17.61
CA ASN A 131 -12.03 6.45 -18.32
C ASN A 131 -13.46 6.84 -18.73
N LYS A 132 -13.68 6.99 -20.04
CA LYS A 132 -14.98 7.36 -20.63
C LYS A 132 -15.79 6.14 -21.09
N ASN A 133 -15.28 4.93 -20.90
CA ASN A 133 -15.96 3.71 -21.32
C ASN A 133 -17.24 3.48 -20.49
N LYS A 134 -18.25 2.88 -21.13
CA LYS A 134 -19.51 2.53 -20.45
C LYS A 134 -19.27 1.48 -19.35
N LEU A 135 -18.40 0.51 -19.64
CA LEU A 135 -17.93 -0.46 -18.66
C LEU A 135 -16.62 0.08 -18.08
N LEU A 136 -16.64 0.43 -16.80
CA LEU A 136 -15.47 1.04 -16.15
C LEU A 136 -14.32 0.04 -15.87
N ASN A 137 -14.52 -1.25 -16.16
CA ASN A 137 -13.44 -2.24 -16.22
C ASN A 137 -12.76 -2.29 -17.60
N ASP A 138 -13.29 -1.60 -18.60
CA ASP A 138 -12.70 -1.57 -19.94
C ASP A 138 -11.64 -0.45 -20.00
N CYS A 139 -10.40 -0.83 -20.28
CA CYS A 139 -9.28 0.09 -20.48
C CYS A 139 -9.05 0.43 -21.96
N SER A 140 -9.86 -0.11 -22.88
CA SER A 140 -9.72 0.15 -24.32
C SER A 140 -9.78 1.65 -24.62
N GLY A 141 -8.81 2.12 -25.41
CA GLY A 141 -8.69 3.54 -25.78
C GLY A 141 -7.98 4.42 -24.75
N LEU A 142 -7.57 3.87 -23.60
CA LEU A 142 -6.65 4.55 -22.69
C LEU A 142 -5.20 4.27 -23.12
N GLU A 143 -4.32 5.26 -22.96
CA GLU A 143 -2.94 5.18 -23.44
C GLU A 143 -1.95 4.99 -22.30
N GLY A 144 -0.96 4.12 -22.51
CA GLY A 144 0.12 3.87 -21.56
C GLY A 144 -0.40 3.56 -20.16
N LYS A 145 0.17 4.23 -19.14
CA LYS A 145 -0.18 4.00 -17.74
C LYS A 145 -1.56 4.53 -17.35
N ASP A 146 -2.25 5.31 -18.19
CA ASP A 146 -3.62 5.72 -17.90
C ASP A 146 -4.64 4.58 -18.04
N GLN A 147 -4.24 3.44 -18.65
CA GLN A 147 -5.02 2.20 -18.61
C GLN A 147 -5.34 1.73 -17.18
N ARG A 148 -4.56 2.16 -16.18
CA ARG A 148 -4.81 1.87 -14.76
C ARG A 148 -6.11 2.46 -14.21
N PHE A 149 -6.72 3.42 -14.89
CA PHE A 149 -7.99 4.00 -14.47
C PHE A 149 -9.16 3.08 -14.86
N VAL A 150 -9.30 2.00 -14.10
CA VAL A 150 -10.34 0.98 -14.20
C VAL A 150 -10.90 0.63 -12.83
N SER A 151 -12.14 0.15 -12.77
CA SER A 151 -12.85 -0.15 -11.52
C SER A 151 -12.27 -1.30 -10.71
N TYR A 152 -11.48 -2.20 -11.33
CA TYR A 152 -10.76 -3.25 -10.61
C TYR A 152 -9.47 -2.77 -9.94
N ASN A 153 -9.15 -1.47 -10.02
CA ASN A 153 -8.09 -0.80 -9.29
C ASN A 153 -8.66 0.16 -8.24
N GLY A 154 -7.76 0.84 -7.55
CA GLY A 154 -8.08 1.94 -6.67
C GLY A 154 -6.88 2.87 -6.46
N GLY A 155 -7.09 3.86 -5.61
CA GLY A 155 -6.11 4.83 -5.17
C GLY A 155 -5.95 4.83 -3.65
N ILE A 156 -4.92 5.56 -3.22
CA ILE A 156 -4.61 5.82 -1.82
C ILE A 156 -5.05 7.25 -1.51
N SER A 157 -5.84 7.45 -0.44
CA SER A 157 -6.29 8.80 -0.08
C SER A 157 -5.14 9.67 0.43
N ASN A 158 -5.36 10.99 0.45
CA ASN A 158 -4.41 11.91 1.08
C ASN A 158 -4.19 11.63 2.57
N LYS A 159 -5.22 11.15 3.28
CA LYS A 159 -5.13 10.78 4.70
C LYS A 159 -4.17 9.60 4.87
N GLN A 160 -4.30 8.56 4.04
CA GLN A 160 -3.41 7.41 4.04
C GLN A 160 -2.00 7.78 3.55
N MET A 161 -1.86 8.66 2.56
CA MET A 161 -0.54 9.19 2.12
C MET A 161 0.19 9.94 3.24
N GLN A 162 -0.52 10.81 3.97
CA GLN A 162 0.07 11.53 5.10
C GLN A 162 0.44 10.57 6.24
N TRP A 163 -0.45 9.62 6.56
CA TRP A 163 -0.14 8.57 7.53
C TRP A 163 1.10 7.76 7.13
N LEU A 164 1.20 7.35 5.86
CA LEU A 164 2.36 6.63 5.33
C LEU A 164 3.64 7.44 5.51
N LYS A 165 3.61 8.73 5.17
CA LYS A 165 4.74 9.64 5.39
C LYS A 165 5.16 9.66 6.86
N ASP A 166 4.21 9.78 7.78
CA ASP A 166 4.51 9.80 9.22
C ASP A 166 5.12 8.48 9.71
N VAL A 167 4.65 7.34 9.17
CA VAL A 167 5.22 6.01 9.47
C VAL A 167 6.68 5.93 8.98
N LEU A 168 6.96 6.38 7.76
CA LEU A 168 8.29 6.34 7.17
C LEU A 168 9.26 7.27 7.92
N CYS A 169 8.83 8.47 8.31
CA CYS A 169 9.63 9.36 9.16
C CYS A 169 10.02 8.69 10.49
N ARG A 170 9.07 8.03 11.17
CA ARG A 170 9.36 7.27 12.40
C ARG A 170 10.32 6.11 12.16
N ALA A 171 10.18 5.39 11.04
CA ALA A 171 11.06 4.29 10.69
C ALA A 171 12.50 4.77 10.46
N ILE A 172 12.69 5.92 9.79
CA ILE A 172 13.99 6.56 9.61
C ILE A 172 14.61 6.90 10.97
N ASP A 173 13.86 7.57 11.87
CA ASP A 173 14.34 7.94 13.20
C ASP A 173 14.77 6.72 14.03
N HIS A 174 14.08 5.59 13.86
CA HIS A 174 14.36 4.33 14.54
C HIS A 174 15.35 3.41 13.79
N LYS A 175 15.86 3.84 12.62
CA LYS A 175 16.75 3.06 11.75
C LYS A 175 16.16 1.70 11.37
N GLU A 176 14.86 1.68 11.09
CA GLU A 176 14.12 0.50 10.67
C GLU A 176 14.11 0.37 9.15
N LYS A 177 14.16 -0.86 8.66
CA LYS A 177 13.94 -1.22 7.25
C LYS A 177 12.47 -1.50 7.03
N VAL A 178 11.89 -0.87 6.01
CA VAL A 178 10.45 -0.91 5.75
C VAL A 178 10.14 -1.83 4.57
N VAL A 179 9.21 -2.76 4.79
CA VAL A 179 8.57 -3.54 3.73
C VAL A 179 7.12 -3.10 3.61
N VAL A 180 6.74 -2.65 2.41
CA VAL A 180 5.38 -2.17 2.12
C VAL A 180 4.59 -3.27 1.42
N PHE A 181 3.34 -3.46 1.83
CA PHE A 181 2.42 -4.44 1.26
C PHE A 181 1.18 -3.73 0.75
N GLY A 182 0.57 -4.27 -0.30
CA GLY A 182 -0.75 -3.85 -0.78
C GLY A 182 -1.24 -4.78 -1.88
N HIS A 183 -2.46 -4.58 -2.39
CA HIS A 183 -3.00 -5.49 -3.42
C HIS A 183 -2.55 -5.06 -4.80
N VAL A 184 -2.84 -3.81 -5.17
CA VAL A 184 -2.55 -3.25 -6.50
C VAL A 184 -1.11 -2.70 -6.53
N PRO A 185 -0.27 -3.12 -7.49
CA PRO A 185 1.11 -2.64 -7.60
C PRO A 185 1.24 -1.12 -7.68
N ILE A 186 2.39 -0.60 -7.24
CA ILE A 186 2.77 0.82 -7.31
C ILE A 186 3.90 1.07 -8.32
N CYS A 187 4.73 0.07 -8.59
CA CYS A 187 5.87 0.19 -9.50
C CYS A 187 5.47 -0.23 -10.93
N PRO A 188 5.55 0.68 -11.92
CA PRO A 188 5.15 0.39 -13.29
C PRO A 188 5.95 -0.71 -13.99
N GLU A 189 7.20 -0.94 -13.58
CA GLU A 189 8.14 -1.90 -14.18
C GLU A 189 7.77 -3.35 -13.83
N VAL A 190 7.06 -3.55 -12.72
CA VAL A 190 6.56 -4.87 -12.29
C VAL A 190 5.07 -5.05 -12.51
N SER A 191 4.41 -4.11 -13.20
CA SER A 191 2.98 -4.19 -13.48
C SER A 191 2.68 -4.25 -14.98
N VAL A 192 1.49 -4.76 -15.30
CA VAL A 192 0.85 -4.53 -16.60
C VAL A 192 0.15 -3.17 -16.57
N ASP A 193 0.01 -2.51 -17.71
CA ASP A 193 -0.35 -1.07 -17.78
C ASP A 193 -1.68 -0.72 -17.09
N ASP A 194 -2.59 -1.69 -17.00
CA ASP A 194 -3.90 -1.58 -16.40
C ASP A 194 -3.97 -2.04 -14.93
N CYS A 195 -2.89 -2.50 -14.30
CA CYS A 195 -2.88 -3.06 -12.94
C CYS A 195 -2.04 -2.21 -11.98
N LEU A 196 -2.33 -0.92 -11.86
CA LEU A 196 -1.49 0.03 -11.14
C LEU A 196 -2.36 0.96 -10.26
N VAL A 197 -1.88 1.30 -9.07
CA VAL A 197 -2.59 2.23 -8.18
C VAL A 197 -2.83 3.55 -8.91
N TRP A 198 -4.03 4.13 -8.79
CA TRP A 198 -4.43 5.31 -9.56
C TRP A 198 -3.45 6.49 -9.39
N ASN A 199 -2.99 6.73 -8.17
CA ASN A 199 -1.99 7.73 -7.82
C ASN A 199 -0.60 7.12 -7.55
N TYR A 200 -0.21 6.07 -8.29
CA TYR A 200 1.07 5.38 -8.06
C TYR A 200 2.29 6.31 -8.07
N GLN A 201 2.29 7.38 -8.88
CA GLN A 201 3.41 8.32 -8.95
C GLN A 201 3.66 8.99 -7.59
N ASP A 202 2.60 9.42 -6.90
CA ASP A 202 2.71 10.08 -5.60
C ASP A 202 3.25 9.11 -4.55
N VAL A 203 2.72 7.88 -4.56
CA VAL A 203 3.14 6.82 -3.62
C VAL A 203 4.58 6.43 -3.87
N LEU A 204 4.96 6.15 -5.12
CA LEU A 204 6.31 5.74 -5.50
C LEU A 204 7.33 6.83 -5.18
N THR A 205 6.98 8.10 -5.43
CA THR A 205 7.83 9.26 -5.08
C THR A 205 8.08 9.33 -3.58
N LEU A 206 7.03 9.15 -2.76
CA LEU A 206 7.16 9.14 -1.31
C LEU A 206 8.06 7.99 -0.84
N LEU A 207 7.86 6.77 -1.35
CA LEU A 207 8.68 5.61 -0.99
C LEU A 207 10.16 5.82 -1.34
N ARG A 208 10.46 6.27 -2.56
CA ARG A 208 11.82 6.55 -3.05
C ARG A 208 12.52 7.62 -2.21
N SER A 209 11.79 8.66 -1.80
CA SER A 209 12.36 9.75 -1.00
C SER A 209 12.67 9.38 0.46
N SER A 210 12.13 8.25 0.96
CA SER A 210 12.21 7.91 2.38
C SER A 210 13.46 7.12 2.78
N GLN A 211 14.21 6.54 1.82
CA GLN A 211 15.46 5.77 2.02
C GLN A 211 15.40 4.54 2.94
N CYS A 212 14.39 4.41 3.80
CA CYS A 212 14.22 3.28 4.71
C CYS A 212 13.43 2.12 4.08
N VAL A 213 12.82 2.32 2.90
CA VAL A 213 12.01 1.32 2.21
C VAL A 213 12.94 0.38 1.43
N ILE A 214 12.90 -0.91 1.74
CA ILE A 214 13.76 -1.92 1.09
C ILE A 214 12.98 -2.76 0.08
N ALA A 215 11.67 -2.88 0.25
CA ALA A 215 10.86 -3.69 -0.63
C ALA A 215 9.38 -3.29 -0.63
N THR A 216 8.73 -3.63 -1.73
CA THR A 216 7.27 -3.61 -1.82
C THR A 216 6.73 -4.94 -2.33
N LEU A 217 5.74 -5.53 -1.65
CA LEU A 217 5.16 -6.82 -1.97
C LEU A 217 3.68 -6.66 -2.33
N PHE A 218 3.34 -6.91 -3.58
CA PHE A 218 2.02 -6.71 -4.15
C PHE A 218 1.47 -7.96 -4.84
N GLY A 219 0.19 -7.94 -5.22
CA GLY A 219 -0.46 -9.01 -5.98
C GLY A 219 -1.09 -8.47 -7.26
N HIS A 220 -2.36 -8.83 -7.47
CA HIS A 220 -3.25 -8.30 -8.50
C HIS A 220 -2.95 -8.68 -9.96
N THR A 221 -1.69 -8.69 -10.42
CA THR A 221 -1.35 -9.08 -11.81
C THR A 221 -1.32 -10.58 -12.05
N HIS A 222 -1.42 -11.36 -10.97
CA HIS A 222 -1.34 -12.82 -10.90
C HIS A 222 -0.03 -13.44 -11.41
N GLN A 223 0.91 -12.63 -11.90
CA GLN A 223 2.19 -13.07 -12.44
C GLN A 223 3.32 -12.59 -11.54
N TYR A 224 4.24 -13.49 -11.24
CA TYR A 224 5.45 -13.11 -10.54
C TYR A 224 6.26 -12.11 -11.37
N ARG A 225 6.60 -10.96 -10.77
CA ARG A 225 7.46 -9.93 -11.37
C ARG A 225 8.36 -9.34 -10.30
N HIS A 226 9.57 -8.94 -10.69
CA HIS A 226 10.53 -8.29 -9.81
C HIS A 226 11.32 -7.21 -10.56
N HIS A 227 11.56 -6.09 -9.88
CA HIS A 227 12.40 -4.99 -10.33
C HIS A 227 13.07 -4.35 -9.10
N ALA A 228 14.32 -3.95 -9.24
CA ALA A 228 14.99 -3.07 -8.27
C ALA A 228 15.08 -1.68 -8.89
N ASP A 229 14.53 -0.67 -8.23
CA ASP A 229 14.55 0.69 -8.75
C ASP A 229 15.84 1.45 -8.42
N GLU A 230 15.96 2.68 -8.92
CA GLU A 230 17.16 3.50 -8.73
C GLU A 230 17.38 3.96 -7.28
N ALA A 231 16.34 3.87 -6.44
CA ALA A 231 16.43 4.12 -5.00
C ALA A 231 16.81 2.86 -4.20
N GLY A 232 17.00 1.72 -4.87
CA GLY A 232 17.33 0.44 -4.24
C GLY A 232 16.12 -0.34 -3.72
N ILE A 233 14.90 0.10 -4.04
CA ILE A 233 13.68 -0.57 -3.57
C ILE A 233 13.42 -1.79 -4.44
N HIS A 234 13.32 -2.97 -3.83
CA HIS A 234 12.86 -4.17 -4.52
C HIS A 234 11.33 -4.21 -4.61
N HIS A 235 10.80 -4.03 -5.81
CA HIS A 235 9.39 -4.21 -6.10
C HIS A 235 9.14 -5.66 -6.52
N LEU A 236 8.24 -6.35 -5.83
CA LEU A 236 7.82 -7.71 -6.16
C LEU A 236 6.30 -7.75 -6.29
N VAL A 237 5.85 -8.43 -7.35
CA VAL A 237 4.45 -8.87 -7.49
C VAL A 237 4.42 -10.39 -7.35
N LEU A 238 3.54 -10.88 -6.49
CA LEU A 238 3.38 -12.29 -6.16
C LEU A 238 2.42 -12.97 -7.14
N PRO A 239 2.63 -14.25 -7.47
CA PRO A 239 1.74 -14.99 -8.34
C PRO A 239 0.36 -15.21 -7.69
N GLY A 240 -0.69 -15.23 -8.51
CA GLY A 240 -2.04 -15.49 -8.06
C GLY A 240 -2.31 -16.98 -7.96
N VAL A 241 -2.69 -17.47 -6.77
CA VAL A 241 -3.03 -18.90 -6.57
C VAL A 241 -4.15 -19.37 -7.51
N VAL A 242 -5.05 -18.47 -7.90
CA VAL A 242 -6.17 -18.75 -8.81
C VAL A 242 -5.72 -19.21 -10.21
N GLU A 243 -4.52 -18.84 -10.64
CA GLU A 243 -3.96 -19.21 -11.96
C GLU A 243 -2.93 -20.35 -11.88
N CYS A 244 -2.68 -20.89 -10.68
CA CYS A 244 -1.81 -22.06 -10.53
C CYS A 244 -2.43 -23.31 -11.16
N GLN A 245 -1.61 -24.10 -11.84
CA GLN A 245 -2.05 -25.39 -12.39
C GLN A 245 -2.49 -26.33 -11.25
N PRO A 246 -3.50 -27.19 -11.46
CA PRO A 246 -3.91 -28.17 -10.46
C PRO A 246 -2.72 -29.00 -9.96
N GLY A 247 -2.56 -29.10 -8.63
CA GLY A 247 -1.44 -29.80 -7.99
C GLY A 247 -0.17 -28.96 -7.79
N THR A 248 -0.17 -27.69 -8.19
CA THR A 248 0.91 -26.73 -7.92
C THR A 248 0.47 -25.69 -6.86
N ASN A 249 1.41 -24.87 -6.38
CA ASN A 249 1.13 -23.78 -5.43
C ASN A 249 1.81 -22.49 -5.89
N GLY A 250 1.24 -21.35 -5.51
CA GLY A 250 1.79 -20.01 -5.76
C GLY A 250 2.02 -19.27 -4.45
N PHE A 251 3.09 -19.62 -3.74
CA PHE A 251 3.52 -18.86 -2.56
C PHE A 251 5.03 -18.60 -2.58
N MET A 252 5.45 -17.69 -1.72
CA MET A 252 6.85 -17.31 -1.56
C MET A 252 7.18 -17.21 -0.08
N THR A 253 8.41 -17.58 0.30
CA THR A 253 8.94 -17.35 1.66
C THR A 253 10.15 -16.42 1.57
N PHE A 254 10.27 -15.56 2.58
CA PHE A 254 11.29 -14.52 2.64
C PHE A 254 12.11 -14.72 3.91
N ASP A 255 13.40 -15.00 3.74
CA ASP A 255 14.36 -14.98 4.85
C ASP A 255 14.98 -13.59 4.90
N MET A 256 14.72 -12.85 5.97
CA MET A 256 15.11 -11.45 6.11
C MET A 256 16.36 -11.34 6.99
N PHE A 257 17.40 -10.66 6.50
CA PHE A 257 18.68 -10.46 7.19
C PHE A 257 18.99 -8.97 7.34
N ALA A 258 20.09 -8.62 8.02
CA ALA A 258 20.47 -7.22 8.19
C ALA A 258 20.80 -6.53 6.85
N GLU A 259 21.46 -7.23 5.92
CA GLU A 259 22.00 -6.65 4.68
C GLU A 259 21.26 -7.06 3.40
N GLY A 260 20.24 -7.91 3.52
CA GLY A 260 19.50 -8.41 2.38
C GLY A 260 18.40 -9.38 2.76
N MET A 261 17.72 -9.91 1.76
CA MET A 261 16.75 -10.99 1.92
C MET A 261 16.96 -12.09 0.88
N ILE A 262 16.59 -13.31 1.25
CA ILE A 262 16.55 -14.45 0.35
C ILE A 262 15.09 -14.80 0.10
N VAL A 263 14.73 -14.84 -1.17
CA VAL A 263 13.37 -15.08 -1.64
C VAL A 263 13.28 -16.47 -2.23
N HIS A 264 12.52 -17.34 -1.58
CA HIS A 264 12.23 -18.68 -2.07
C HIS A 264 10.86 -18.67 -2.75
N ARG A 265 10.84 -18.99 -4.03
CA ARG A 265 9.61 -19.18 -4.80
C ARG A 265 9.34 -20.68 -4.91
N VAL A 266 8.10 -21.09 -4.74
CA VAL A 266 7.74 -22.51 -4.87
C VAL A 266 8.13 -23.04 -6.25
N GLY A 267 8.86 -24.16 -6.25
CA GLY A 267 9.28 -24.84 -7.48
C GLY A 267 10.53 -24.24 -8.15
N GLU A 268 11.08 -23.14 -7.62
CA GLU A 268 12.20 -22.42 -8.23
C GLU A 268 13.49 -22.63 -7.43
N VAL A 269 14.58 -22.99 -8.12
CA VAL A 269 15.91 -23.17 -7.55
C VAL A 269 16.94 -22.64 -8.55
N PRO A 270 17.97 -21.86 -8.13
CA PRO A 270 18.24 -21.40 -6.76
C PRO A 270 17.29 -20.27 -6.30
N PRO A 271 17.22 -19.97 -4.98
CA PRO A 271 16.47 -18.82 -4.48
C PRO A 271 17.08 -17.50 -4.97
N LEU A 272 16.28 -16.44 -4.95
CA LEU A 272 16.71 -15.10 -5.35
C LEU A 272 17.25 -14.33 -4.15
N THR A 273 18.50 -13.89 -4.22
CA THR A 273 19.10 -13.00 -3.21
C THR A 273 18.89 -11.55 -3.61
N LEU A 274 18.41 -10.75 -2.67
CA LEU A 274 18.14 -9.32 -2.82
C LEU A 274 18.95 -8.55 -1.78
N GLU A 275 19.86 -7.68 -2.23
CA GLU A 275 20.74 -6.89 -1.36
C GLU A 275 20.12 -5.54 -1.04
N TYR A 276 20.25 -5.08 0.20
CA TYR A 276 19.81 -3.74 0.58
C TYR A 276 20.89 -2.71 0.23
N ILE A 277 20.47 -1.51 -0.18
CA ILE A 277 21.35 -0.37 -0.47
C ILE A 277 21.45 0.57 0.73
#